data_AF-A0A510JJD9-F1
#
_entry.id   AF-A0A510JJD9-F1
#
_cell.length_a   1.000
_cell.length_b   1.000
_cell.length_c   1.000
_cell.angle_alpha   90.00
_cell.angle_beta   90.00
_cell.angle_gamma   90.00
#
_symmetry.space_group_name_H-M   'P 1'
#
loop_
_entity.id
_entity.type
_entity.pdbx_description
1 polymer ?
#
loop_
_entity_poly.entity_id
_entity_poly.type
_entity_poly.pdbx_seq_one_letter_code
_entity_poly.pdbx_strand_id
1 'polypeptide(L)' 'MKSLFKILIIAILGLSVIGCELLDPKGWERAHQKAAEKGRKCYEKYNGNVYCEDTK' A
#
# COMPACT_ATOMS: atom_id res chain seq x y z
N MET A 1 -29.81 23.26 -0.49
CA MET A 1 -29.25 22.10 -1.23
C MET A 1 -27.92 22.37 -1.94
N LYS A 2 -27.67 23.57 -2.49
CA LYS A 2 -26.40 23.89 -3.19
C LYS A 2 -25.14 23.87 -2.30
N SER A 3 -25.26 24.20 -1.01
CA SER A 3 -24.09 24.26 -0.10
C SER A 3 -23.62 22.89 0.39
N LEU A 4 -24.55 21.93 0.58
CA LEU A 4 -24.22 20.58 1.05
C LEU A 4 -23.36 19.83 0.04
N PHE A 5 -23.68 19.96 -1.25
CA PHE A 5 -22.92 19.34 -2.34
C PHE A 5 -21.48 19.87 -2.44
N LYS A 6 -21.27 21.15 -2.15
CA LYS A 6 -19.92 21.75 -2.12
C LYS A 6 -19.05 21.16 -1.02
N ILE A 7 -19.60 20.93 0.17
CA ILE A 7 -18.88 20.35 1.31
C ILE A 7 -18.50 18.90 1.01
N LEU A 8 -19.40 18.12 0.40
CA LEU A 8 -19.11 16.74 -0.01
C LEU A 8 -17.96 16.66 -1.02
N ILE A 9 -17.94 17.56 -2.01
CA ILE A 9 -16.86 17.63 -2.99
C ILE A 9 -15.52 17.95 -2.30
N ILE A 10 -15.49 18.93 -1.40
CA ILE A 10 -14.26 19.30 -0.67
C ILE A 10 -13.78 18.16 0.23
N ALA A 11 -14.69 17.45 0.88
CA ALA A 11 -14.36 16.32 1.74
C ALA A 11 -13.71 15.16 0.96
N ILE A 12 -14.27 14.81 -0.21
CA ILE A 12 -13.69 13.75 -1.08
C ILE A 12 -12.33 14.18 -1.61
N LEU A 13 -12.20 15.44 -2.05
CA LEU A 13 -10.92 15.97 -2.53
C LEU A 13 -9.87 15.98 -1.41
N GLY A 14 -10.23 16.36 -0.19
CA GLY A 14 -9.35 16.29 0.98
C GLY A 14 -8.93 14.85 1.30
N LEU A 15 -9.87 13.90 1.30
CA LEU A 15 -9.59 12.49 1.60
C LEU A 15 -8.64 11.86 0.57
N SER A 16 -8.77 12.22 -0.71
CA SER A 16 -7.87 11.78 -1.78
C SER A 16 -6.44 12.29 -1.62
N VAL A 17 -6.26 13.53 -1.12
CA VAL A 17 -4.92 14.10 -0.90
C VAL A 17 -4.27 13.48 0.34
N ILE A 18 -5.03 13.31 1.42
CA ILE A 18 -4.55 12.68 2.66
C ILE A 18 -4.24 11.19 2.42
N GLY A 19 -4.95 10.51 1.50
CA GLY A 19 -4.67 9.12 1.12
C GLY A 19 -3.29 8.89 0.50
N CYS A 20 -2.74 9.87 -0.24
CA CYS A 20 -1.42 9.73 -0.87
C CYS A 20 -0.25 9.96 0.09
N GLU A 21 -0.42 10.74 1.17
CA GLU A 21 0.60 10.94 2.21
C GLU A 21 0.47 9.93 3.37
N LEU A 22 -0.73 9.39 3.60
CA LEU A 22 -1.00 8.30 4.55
C LEU A 22 -0.62 6.90 4.05
N LEU A 23 -0.36 6.72 2.75
CA LEU A 23 0.21 5.48 2.20
C LEU A 23 1.72 5.44 2.48
N ASP A 24 2.00 5.28 3.76
CA ASP A 24 3.25 5.18 4.51
C ASP A 24 4.48 4.71 3.68
N PRO A 25 5.29 5.62 3.10
CA PRO A 25 6.53 5.24 2.42
C PRO A 25 7.50 4.54 3.36
N LYS A 26 7.54 4.94 4.64
CA LYS A 26 8.33 4.26 5.67
C LYS A 26 7.83 2.84 5.97
N GLY A 27 6.54 2.59 5.81
CA GLY A 27 5.91 1.30 6.07
C GLY A 27 6.21 0.31 4.97
N TRP A 28 6.13 0.76 3.72
CA TRP A 28 6.58 0.00 2.57
C TRP A 28 8.08 -0.30 2.64
N GLU A 29 8.90 0.68 2.99
CA GLU A 29 10.34 0.47 3.12
C GLU A 29 10.68 -0.51 4.25
N ARG A 30 10.03 -0.41 5.41
CA ARG A 30 10.18 -1.40 6.49
C ARG A 30 9.64 -2.77 6.13
N ALA A 31 8.54 -2.86 5.38
CA ALA A 31 8.01 -4.13 4.91
C ALA A 31 9.01 -4.80 3.96
N HIS A 32 9.62 -4.02 3.05
CA HIS A 32 10.69 -4.48 2.18
C HIS A 32 11.94 -4.89 2.97
N GLN A 33 12.39 -4.09 3.93
CA GLN A 33 13.53 -4.41 4.78
C GLN A 33 13.27 -5.68 5.60
N LYS A 34 12.11 -5.83 6.25
CA LYS A 34 11.75 -7.06 6.97
C LYS A 34 11.66 -8.28 6.07
N ALA A 35 11.15 -8.14 4.85
CA ALA A 35 11.13 -9.23 3.89
C ALA A 35 12.56 -9.66 3.50
N ALA A 36 13.48 -8.70 3.34
CA ALA A 36 14.88 -8.96 3.07
C ALA A 36 15.61 -9.57 4.29
N GLU A 37 15.36 -9.06 5.50
CA GLU A 37 15.97 -9.56 6.76
C GLU A 37 15.53 -10.97 7.12
N LYS A 38 14.24 -11.28 6.91
CA LYS A 38 13.69 -12.63 7.09
C LYS A 38 14.32 -13.62 6.11
N GLY A 39 15.03 -13.12 5.10
CA GLY A 39 15.72 -13.92 4.10
C GLY A 39 14.74 -14.83 3.39
N ARG A 40 13.54 -14.35 3.05
CA ARG A 40 12.54 -15.17 2.36
C ARG A 40 11.95 -14.39 1.20
N LYS A 41 12.12 -14.91 0.00
CA LYS A 41 11.59 -14.31 -1.22
C LYS A 41 10.50 -15.21 -1.79
N CYS A 42 9.30 -14.66 -1.91
CA CYS A 42 8.16 -15.35 -2.50
C CYS A 42 8.01 -14.94 -3.97
N TYR A 43 7.75 -15.93 -4.81
CA TYR A 43 7.54 -15.77 -6.24
C TYR A 43 6.18 -16.36 -6.62
N GLU A 44 5.45 -15.63 -7.45
CA GLU A 44 4.20 -16.10 -8.02
C GLU A 44 4.45 -16.66 -9.43
N LYS A 45 3.97 -17.88 -9.68
CA LYS A 45 4.00 -18.50 -11.01
C LYS A 45 2.80 -18.04 -11.83
N TYR A 46 2.94 -18.10 -13.16
CA TYR A 46 1.88 -17.73 -14.11
C TYR A 46 0.56 -18.50 -13.93
N ASN A 47 0.60 -19.63 -13.23
CA ASN A 47 -0.55 -20.46 -12.90
C ASN A 47 -1.17 -20.16 -11.51
N GLY A 48 -0.80 -19.03 -10.90
CA GLY A 48 -1.32 -18.58 -9.59
C GLY A 48 -0.71 -19.29 -8.38
N ASN A 49 0.28 -20.16 -8.57
CA ASN A 49 0.96 -20.80 -7.44
C ASN A 49 2.05 -19.90 -6.89
N VAL A 50 1.97 -19.59 -5.59
CA VAL A 50 3.01 -18.86 -4.87
C VAL A 50 3.93 -19.85 -4.16
N TYR A 51 5.23 -19.72 -4.38
CA TYR A 51 6.24 -20.45 -3.62
C TYR A 51 7.24 -19.48 -3.01
N CYS A 52 7.82 -19.83 -1.88
CA CYS A 52 8.78 -18.98 -1.20
C CYS A 52 10.07 -19.73 -0.96
N GLU A 53 11.17 -19.05 -1.23
CA GLU A 53 12.52 -19.55 -1.01
C GLU A 53 13.13 -18.78 0.16
N ASP A 54 13.64 -19.49 1.15
CA ASP A 54 14.49 -18.90 2.17
C ASP A 54 15.89 -18.70 1.55
N THR A 55 16.28 -17.44 1.40
CA THR A 55 17.52 -16.94 0.81
C THR A 55 18.64 -16.76 1.86
N LYS A 56 18.44 -17.23 3.10
CA LYS A 56 19.40 -17.15 4.20
C LYS A 56 19.44 -18.44 5.02
#